data_AF-A0AAX1UGR1-F1
#
_entry.id   AF-A0AAX1UGR1-F1
#
_cell.length_a   1.000
_cell.length_b   1.000
_cell.length_c   1.000
_cell.angle_alpha   90.00
_cell.angle_beta   90.00
_cell.angle_gamma   90.00
#
_symmetry.space_group_name_H-M   'P 1'
#
loop_
_entity.id
_entity.type
_entity.pdbx_description
1 polymer ?
#
loop_
_entity_poly.entity_id
_entity_poly.type
_entity_poly.pdbx_seq_one_letter_code
_entity_poly.pdbx_strand_id
1 'polypeptide(L)'
;MTIDDRQGAVPIPGFPGYHVDLTGRVWSAHRKGRIPRGACSRWLDRRDWTLRRPWRDPEGYLHHTLVRETAGSRQRIALHILVATTFLGSRPEGLVVAHLDGDKSNNGVENLAYVTQRENIGHKRDHGTMCCGDRSHLSRLTDHQCSRMLDCLGAGFSRREVARAFGVTVSHVAALKTGRIRKHLTNQHV
;
A
#
# COMPACT_ATOMS: atom_id res chain seq x y z
N MET A 1 -16.14 16.14 -27.36
CA MET A 1 -14.68 16.29 -27.52
C MET A 1 -14.01 15.23 -26.66
N THR A 2 -13.54 14.14 -27.25
CA THR A 2 -12.71 13.15 -26.55
C THR A 2 -11.34 13.79 -26.35
N ILE A 3 -11.12 14.39 -25.18
CA ILE A 3 -9.76 14.70 -24.75
C ILE A 3 -9.00 13.38 -24.86
N ASP A 4 -7.95 13.38 -25.66
CA ASP A 4 -7.16 12.18 -25.83
C ASP A 4 -6.40 11.96 -24.51
N ASP A 5 -7.01 11.19 -23.60
CA ASP A 5 -6.50 10.83 -22.26
C ASP A 5 -5.12 10.15 -22.30
N ARG A 6 -4.55 9.94 -23.49
CA ARG A 6 -3.19 9.44 -23.76
C ARG A 6 -2.11 10.52 -23.66
N GLN A 7 -2.43 11.81 -23.58
CA GLN A 7 -1.43 12.87 -23.48
C GLN A 7 -0.53 12.66 -22.24
N GLY A 8 0.76 12.43 -22.48
CA GLY A 8 1.75 12.21 -21.42
C GLY A 8 2.02 10.74 -21.05
N ALA A 9 1.40 9.77 -21.73
CA ALA A 9 1.77 8.37 -21.55
C ALA A 9 3.14 8.05 -22.20
N VAL A 10 4.05 7.45 -21.43
CA VAL A 10 5.40 7.07 -21.85
C VAL A 10 5.55 5.55 -21.94
N PRO A 11 6.44 5.02 -22.80
CA PRO A 11 6.66 3.58 -22.89
C PRO A 11 7.24 3.02 -21.59
N ILE A 12 6.79 1.82 -21.21
CA ILE A 12 7.28 1.14 -20.01
C ILE A 12 8.54 0.32 -20.37
N PRO A 13 9.70 0.60 -19.76
CA PRO A 13 10.93 -0.13 -20.04
C PRO A 13 10.81 -1.64 -19.82
N GLY A 14 11.24 -2.45 -20.80
CA GLY A 14 11.19 -3.93 -20.76
C GLY A 14 9.82 -4.56 -21.07
N PHE A 15 8.79 -3.74 -21.33
CA PHE A 15 7.43 -4.18 -21.67
C PHE A 15 6.95 -3.52 -22.97
N PRO A 16 7.45 -3.98 -24.14
CA PRO A 16 7.11 -3.39 -25.42
C PRO A 16 5.59 -3.42 -25.66
N GLY A 17 5.05 -2.30 -26.13
CA GLY A 17 3.62 -2.13 -26.38
C GLY A 17 2.79 -1.72 -25.17
N TYR A 18 3.39 -1.51 -24.01
CA TYR A 18 2.72 -0.93 -22.85
C TYR A 18 3.22 0.48 -22.58
N HIS A 19 2.30 1.35 -22.20
CA HIS A 19 2.58 2.74 -21.86
C HIS A 19 1.89 3.09 -20.54
N VAL A 20 2.46 4.03 -19.79
CA VAL A 20 1.90 4.50 -18.51
C VAL A 20 1.94 6.03 -18.47
N ASP A 21 0.90 6.65 -17.96
CA ASP A 21 0.85 8.11 -17.76
C ASP A 21 1.19 8.53 -16.32
N LEU A 22 1.31 9.84 -16.09
CA LEU A 22 1.62 10.42 -14.78
C LEU A 22 0.58 10.11 -13.70
N THR A 23 -0.66 9.79 -14.08
CA THR A 23 -1.73 9.43 -13.14
C THR A 23 -1.72 7.94 -12.77
N GLY A 24 -0.85 7.16 -13.42
CA GLY A 24 -0.74 5.73 -13.22
C GLY A 24 -1.69 4.89 -14.07
N ARG A 25 -2.29 5.42 -15.14
CA ARG A 25 -3.11 4.60 -16.07
C ARG A 25 -2.18 3.88 -17.05
N VAL A 26 -2.47 2.60 -17.29
CA VAL A 26 -1.69 1.77 -18.21
C VAL A 26 -2.46 1.50 -19.49
N TRP A 27 -1.80 1.74 -20.61
CA TRP A 27 -2.31 1.55 -21.97
C TRP A 27 -1.58 0.40 -22.67
N SER A 28 -2.29 -0.31 -23.54
CA SER A 28 -1.78 -1.44 -24.30
C SER A 28 -2.01 -1.24 -25.80
N ALA A 29 -0.92 -1.25 -26.56
CA ALA A 29 -0.88 -1.27 -28.02
C ALA A 29 -1.02 -2.69 -28.60
N HIS A 30 -1.11 -3.71 -27.76
CA HIS A 30 -1.34 -5.09 -28.20
C HIS A 30 -2.76 -5.27 -28.73
N ARG A 31 -2.89 -5.81 -29.96
CA ARG A 31 -4.19 -6.15 -30.54
C ARG A 31 -4.94 -7.19 -29.70
N LYS A 32 -6.27 -7.06 -29.60
CA LYS A 32 -7.13 -8.08 -28.98
C LYS A 32 -7.07 -9.38 -29.79
N GLY A 33 -6.62 -10.49 -29.19
CA GLY A 33 -6.52 -11.80 -29.83
C GLY A 33 -5.62 -12.79 -29.07
N ARG A 34 -5.56 -14.05 -29.49
CA ARG A 34 -4.63 -15.05 -28.93
C ARG A 34 -3.22 -14.70 -29.39
N ILE A 35 -2.35 -14.28 -28.46
CA ILE A 35 -0.91 -14.16 -28.73
C ILE A 35 -0.37 -15.59 -28.94
N PRO A 36 0.17 -15.95 -30.12
CA PRO A 36 0.81 -17.25 -30.31
C PRO A 36 2.00 -17.39 -29.35
N ARG A 37 2.19 -18.56 -28.73
CA ARG A 37 3.36 -18.82 -27.86
C ARG A 37 4.64 -18.55 -28.66
N GLY A 38 5.48 -17.64 -28.18
CA GLY A 38 6.77 -17.29 -28.80
C GLY A 38 6.75 -16.13 -29.79
N ALA A 39 5.61 -15.49 -30.05
CA ALA A 39 5.56 -14.33 -30.95
C ALA A 39 5.98 -13.03 -30.22
N CYS A 40 7.02 -12.35 -30.71
CA CYS A 40 7.39 -10.99 -30.29
C CYS A 40 7.29 -10.00 -31.48
N SER A 41 6.93 -8.75 -31.17
CA SER A 41 6.88 -7.55 -32.04
C SER A 41 5.79 -7.42 -33.12
N ARG A 42 5.33 -8.49 -33.79
CA ARG A 42 4.40 -8.38 -34.97
C ARG A 42 2.96 -7.92 -34.66
N TRP A 43 2.63 -7.62 -33.40
CA TRP A 43 1.26 -7.36 -32.92
C TRP A 43 1.06 -6.01 -32.22
N LEU A 44 2.04 -5.11 -32.33
CA LEU A 44 1.96 -3.76 -31.79
C LEU A 44 1.25 -2.84 -32.79
N ASP A 45 0.05 -2.41 -32.46
CA ASP A 45 -0.61 -1.34 -33.21
C ASP A 45 -0.13 0.01 -32.68
N ARG A 46 0.63 0.75 -33.48
CA ARG A 46 1.13 2.07 -33.09
C ARG A 46 0.04 3.15 -33.12
N ARG A 47 -1.17 2.85 -33.62
CA ARG A 47 -2.25 3.82 -33.84
C ARG A 47 -3.41 3.67 -32.85
N ASP A 48 -3.65 2.46 -32.33
CA ASP A 48 -4.78 2.19 -31.41
C ASP A 48 -4.30 1.56 -30.09
N TRP A 49 -4.50 2.29 -28.99
CA TRP A 49 -4.11 1.85 -27.65
C TRP A 49 -5.35 1.70 -26.77
N THR A 50 -5.41 0.61 -26.02
CA THR A 50 -6.53 0.34 -25.12
C THR A 50 -6.13 0.51 -23.66
N LEU A 51 -6.97 1.22 -22.89
CA LEU A 51 -6.81 1.34 -21.44
C LEU A 51 -6.96 -0.04 -20.78
N ARG A 52 -5.99 -0.39 -19.93
CA ARG A 52 -5.97 -1.63 -19.17
C ARG A 52 -6.53 -1.38 -17.77
N ARG A 53 -7.46 -2.23 -17.35
CA ARG A 53 -7.94 -2.23 -15.96
C ARG A 53 -6.99 -3.05 -15.08
N PRO A 54 -6.45 -2.49 -13.98
CA PRO A 54 -5.71 -3.26 -13.00
C PRO A 54 -6.66 -4.15 -12.20
N TRP A 55 -6.12 -5.18 -11.58
CA TRP A 55 -6.80 -5.94 -10.53
C TRP A 55 -6.23 -5.54 -9.16
N ARG A 56 -7.00 -5.72 -8.09
CA ARG A 56 -6.61 -5.40 -6.72
C ARG A 56 -6.26 -6.69 -5.98
N ASP A 57 -5.11 -6.71 -5.28
CA ASP A 57 -4.74 -7.83 -4.40
C ASP A 57 -5.49 -7.78 -3.05
N PRO A 58 -5.45 -8.84 -2.23
CA PRO A 58 -6.03 -8.84 -0.88
C PRO A 58 -5.46 -7.74 0.03
N GLU A 59 -4.21 -7.34 -0.19
CA GLU A 59 -3.54 -6.27 0.54
C GLU A 59 -4.00 -4.86 0.09
N GLY A 60 -4.75 -4.75 -1.00
CA GLY A 60 -5.31 -3.51 -1.54
C GLY A 60 -4.48 -2.83 -2.64
N TYR A 61 -3.34 -3.37 -3.08
CA TYR A 61 -2.53 -2.83 -4.17
C TYR A 61 -3.09 -3.17 -5.55
N LEU A 62 -2.92 -2.22 -6.49
CA LEU A 62 -3.28 -2.42 -7.89
C LEU A 62 -2.15 -3.11 -8.65
N HIS A 63 -2.50 -4.02 -9.54
CA HIS A 63 -1.57 -4.82 -10.33
C HIS A 63 -1.95 -4.93 -11.80
N HIS A 64 -0.92 -5.05 -12.64
CA HIS A 64 -1.05 -5.49 -14.03
C HIS A 64 -0.23 -6.75 -14.30
N THR A 65 -0.71 -7.53 -15.27
CA THR A 65 0.07 -8.60 -15.89
C THR A 65 0.51 -8.12 -17.26
N LEU A 66 1.83 -7.91 -17.43
CA LEU A 66 2.44 -7.40 -18.65
C LEU A 66 3.27 -8.50 -19.32
N VAL A 67 3.42 -8.42 -20.64
CA VAL A 67 4.28 -9.33 -21.40
C VAL A 67 5.67 -8.70 -21.51
N ARG A 68 6.69 -9.42 -21.05
CA ARG A 68 8.10 -9.02 -21.17
C ARG A 68 8.56 -9.14 -22.62
N GLU A 69 9.52 -8.31 -22.98
CA GLU A 69 10.25 -8.42 -24.25
C GLU A 69 10.95 -9.78 -24.39
N THR A 70 11.57 -10.24 -23.32
CA THR A 70 12.31 -11.51 -23.30
C THR A 70 11.36 -12.70 -23.17
N ALA A 71 11.39 -13.55 -24.19
CA ALA A 71 10.67 -14.82 -24.30
C ALA A 71 9.13 -14.76 -24.29
N GLY A 72 8.52 -13.56 -24.41
CA GLY A 72 7.06 -13.40 -24.34
C GLY A 72 6.46 -13.86 -23.01
N SER A 73 7.28 -13.94 -21.96
CA SER A 73 6.86 -14.35 -20.62
C SER A 73 5.98 -13.27 -19.98
N ARG A 74 5.01 -13.67 -19.16
CA ARG A 74 4.12 -12.75 -18.45
C ARG A 74 4.66 -12.47 -17.06
N GLN A 75 4.68 -11.21 -16.66
CA GLN A 75 5.03 -10.78 -15.32
C GLN A 75 3.87 -10.05 -14.66
N ARG A 76 3.60 -10.40 -13.40
CA ARG A 76 2.75 -9.61 -12.50
C ARG A 76 3.61 -8.52 -11.86
N ILE A 77 3.16 -7.27 -11.95
CA ILE A 77 3.84 -6.12 -11.36
C ILE A 77 2.83 -5.21 -10.66
N ALA A 78 3.21 -4.68 -9.51
CA ALA A 78 2.42 -3.69 -8.79
C ALA A 78 2.48 -2.35 -9.51
N LEU A 79 1.34 -1.67 -9.58
CA LEU A 79 1.19 -0.44 -10.35
C LEU A 79 2.06 0.68 -9.78
N HIS A 80 2.09 0.87 -8.47
CA HIS A 80 3.00 1.83 -7.83
C HIS A 80 4.47 1.58 -8.15
N ILE A 81 4.92 0.32 -8.18
CA ILE A 81 6.30 -0.03 -8.59
C ILE A 81 6.52 0.27 -10.06
N LEU A 82 5.56 -0.07 -10.92
CA LEU A 82 5.61 0.17 -12.36
C LEU A 82 5.76 1.67 -12.66
N VAL A 83 4.91 2.50 -12.04
CA VAL A 83 4.91 3.96 -12.20
C VAL A 83 6.21 4.54 -11.64
N ALA A 84 6.57 4.21 -10.40
CA ALA A 84 7.80 4.71 -9.77
C ALA A 84 9.04 4.35 -10.60
N THR A 85 9.14 3.10 -11.07
CA THR A 85 10.30 2.67 -11.88
C THR A 85 10.36 3.39 -13.22
N THR A 86 9.21 3.75 -13.80
CA THR A 86 9.12 4.41 -15.11
C THR A 86 9.46 5.89 -15.03
N PHE A 87 8.99 6.60 -14.00
CA PHE A 87 9.14 8.05 -13.89
C PHE A 87 10.21 8.52 -12.90
N LEU A 88 10.46 7.76 -11.83
CA LEU A 88 11.47 8.07 -10.80
C LEU A 88 12.79 7.32 -11.02
N GLY A 89 12.83 6.41 -12.00
CA GLY A 89 14.02 5.63 -12.35
C GLY A 89 14.20 4.37 -11.51
N SER A 90 15.42 3.81 -11.50
CA SER A 90 15.69 2.59 -10.74
C SER A 90 15.62 2.86 -9.24
N ARG A 91 14.90 1.99 -8.52
CA ARG A 91 14.82 2.01 -7.06
C ARG A 91 16.23 1.91 -6.45
N PRO A 92 16.67 2.89 -5.65
CA PRO A 92 17.94 2.80 -4.93
C PRO A 92 17.93 1.62 -3.95
N GLU A 93 19.11 1.08 -3.65
CA GLU A 93 19.25 -0.03 -2.71
C GLU A 93 18.73 0.36 -1.31
N GLY A 94 18.06 -0.59 -0.64
CA GLY A 94 17.51 -0.37 0.71
C GLY A 94 16.23 0.47 0.79
N LEU A 95 15.76 1.07 -0.32
CA LEU A 95 14.53 1.86 -0.34
C LEU A 95 13.31 1.07 -0.81
N VAL A 96 12.11 1.53 -0.49
CA VAL A 96 10.83 0.99 -0.95
C VAL A 96 9.98 2.10 -1.54
N VAL A 97 9.04 1.75 -2.43
CA VAL A 97 8.05 2.71 -2.93
C VAL A 97 6.97 2.90 -1.87
N ALA A 98 6.67 4.14 -1.52
CA ALA A 98 5.58 4.49 -0.61
C ALA A 98 4.58 5.43 -1.28
N HIS A 99 3.31 5.28 -0.90
CA HIS A 99 2.22 6.21 -1.16
C HIS A 99 2.24 7.32 -0.10
N LEU A 100 2.37 8.57 -0.50
CA LEU A 100 2.50 9.71 0.42
C LEU A 100 1.20 10.05 1.14
N ASP A 101 0.06 9.76 0.54
CA ASP A 101 -1.27 9.94 1.12
C ASP A 101 -1.78 8.71 1.92
N GLY A 102 -1.08 7.59 1.84
CA GLY A 102 -1.48 6.32 2.43
C GLY A 102 -2.56 5.55 1.65
N ASP A 103 -3.05 6.06 0.52
CA ASP A 103 -4.00 5.37 -0.37
C ASP A 103 -3.28 4.58 -1.47
N LYS A 104 -3.34 3.24 -1.36
CA LYS A 104 -2.77 2.30 -2.33
C LYS A 104 -3.39 2.38 -3.73
N SER A 105 -4.55 3.03 -3.86
CA SER A 105 -5.26 3.22 -5.13
C SER A 105 -4.76 4.44 -5.91
N ASN A 106 -4.20 5.44 -5.22
CA ASN A 106 -3.64 6.62 -5.83
C ASN A 106 -2.20 6.35 -6.33
N ASN A 107 -2.07 5.93 -7.58
CA ASN A 107 -0.78 5.57 -8.18
C ASN A 107 -0.19 6.69 -9.06
N GLY A 108 -0.61 7.94 -8.84
CA GLY A 108 -0.03 9.10 -9.52
C GLY A 108 1.43 9.30 -9.12
N VAL A 109 2.26 9.76 -10.06
CA VAL A 109 3.71 9.95 -9.83
C VAL A 109 3.96 10.90 -8.68
N GLU A 110 3.16 11.97 -8.55
CA GLU A 110 3.28 12.93 -7.44
C GLU A 110 3.01 12.32 -6.06
N ASN A 111 2.30 11.19 -6.00
CA ASN A 111 1.96 10.50 -4.75
C ASN A 111 2.98 9.39 -4.39
N LEU A 112 3.98 9.12 -5.23
CA LEU A 112 4.93 8.03 -5.04
C LEU A 112 6.32 8.55 -4.74
N ALA A 113 6.98 7.96 -3.74
CA ALA A 113 8.36 8.26 -3.41
C ALA A 113 9.15 7.01 -3.01
N TYR A 114 10.46 7.03 -3.23
CA TYR A 114 11.37 6.07 -2.62
C TYR A 114 11.73 6.50 -1.21
N VAL A 115 11.39 5.67 -0.23
CA VAL A 115 11.61 5.93 1.18
C VAL A 115 12.29 4.74 1.85
N THR A 116 12.93 4.95 2.99
CA THR A 116 13.44 3.86 3.81
C THR A 116 12.30 3.06 4.43
N GLN A 117 12.56 1.81 4.81
CA GLN A 117 11.55 1.00 5.51
C GLN A 117 11.09 1.63 6.83
N ARG A 118 12.00 2.34 7.51
CA ARG A 118 11.67 3.04 8.76
C ARG A 118 10.67 4.18 8.51
N GLU A 119 10.88 4.96 7.46
CA GLU A 119 9.95 6.03 7.06
C GLU A 119 8.60 5.46 6.63
N ASN A 120 8.59 4.40 5.83
CA ASN A 120 7.35 3.75 5.40
C ASN A 120 6.52 3.22 6.59
N ILE A 121 7.17 2.67 7.62
CA ILE A 121 6.50 2.28 8.88
C ILE A 121 5.99 3.51 9.64
N GLY A 122 6.75 4.62 9.63
CA GLY A 122 6.32 5.91 10.16
C GLY A 122 5.03 6.39 9.50
N HIS A 123 4.99 6.41 8.17
CA HIS A 123 3.80 6.77 7.39
C HIS A 123 2.59 5.91 7.78
N LYS A 124 2.74 4.59 7.97
CA LYS A 124 1.63 3.74 8.43
C LYS A 124 1.05 4.18 9.77
N ARG A 125 1.90 4.66 10.69
CA ARG A 125 1.45 5.18 11.98
C ARG A 125 0.71 6.49 11.78
N ASP A 126 1.27 7.39 10.96
CA ASP A 126 0.76 8.74 10.76
C ASP A 126 -0.56 8.73 9.96
N HIS A 127 -0.72 7.81 9.01
CA HIS A 127 -1.98 7.55 8.30
C HIS A 127 -2.96 6.66 9.07
N GLY A 128 -2.63 6.19 10.27
CA GLY A 128 -3.51 5.33 11.08
C GLY A 128 -3.75 3.91 10.51
N THR A 129 -2.99 3.49 9.50
CA THR A 129 -3.10 2.18 8.84
C THR A 129 -2.29 1.09 9.53
N MET A 130 -1.48 1.46 10.54
CA MET A 130 -0.76 0.49 11.36
C MET A 130 -1.72 -0.44 12.10
N CYS A 131 -1.57 -1.74 11.87
CA CYS A 131 -2.31 -2.76 12.59
C CYS A 131 -1.93 -2.71 14.08
N CYS A 132 -2.88 -2.30 14.92
CA CYS A 132 -2.68 -2.17 16.35
C CYS A 132 -3.99 -2.51 17.07
N GLY A 133 -3.83 -2.96 18.31
CA GLY A 133 -4.94 -3.33 19.15
C GLY A 133 -5.82 -4.41 18.54
N ASP A 134 -7.12 -4.19 18.43
CA ASP A 134 -8.08 -5.22 17.99
C ASP A 134 -7.93 -5.58 16.52
N ARG A 135 -7.30 -4.69 15.74
CA ARG A 135 -6.91 -5.00 14.36
C ARG A 135 -5.82 -6.06 14.29
N SER A 136 -5.05 -6.25 15.36
CA SER A 136 -3.99 -7.25 15.43
C SER A 136 -4.53 -8.59 15.89
N HIS A 137 -4.40 -9.60 15.03
CA HIS A 137 -4.73 -11.00 15.36
C HIS A 137 -3.92 -11.56 16.54
N LEU A 138 -2.77 -10.95 16.88
CA LEU A 138 -1.95 -11.33 18.03
C LEU A 138 -2.39 -10.65 19.33
N SER A 139 -3.40 -9.79 19.26
CA SER A 139 -3.86 -9.04 20.41
C SER A 139 -4.59 -9.94 21.41
N ARG A 140 -3.97 -10.14 22.57
CA ARG A 140 -4.56 -10.94 23.67
C ARG A 140 -5.69 -10.24 24.41
N LEU A 141 -5.73 -8.91 24.35
CA LEU A 141 -6.74 -8.08 25.02
C LEU A 141 -7.52 -7.31 23.97
N THR A 142 -8.80 -7.06 24.21
CA THR A 142 -9.60 -6.20 23.34
C THR A 142 -9.43 -4.71 23.69
N ASP A 143 -9.75 -3.82 22.76
CA ASP A 143 -9.80 -2.38 22.99
C ASP A 143 -10.82 -2.08 24.09
N HIS A 144 -11.94 -2.80 24.12
CA HIS A 144 -12.92 -2.73 25.19
C HIS A 144 -12.33 -3.08 26.57
N GLN A 145 -11.59 -4.20 26.68
CA GLN A 145 -10.93 -4.56 27.94
C GLN A 145 -9.92 -3.49 28.37
N CYS A 146 -9.15 -2.94 27.42
CA CYS A 146 -8.20 -1.87 27.71
C CYS A 146 -8.90 -0.58 28.17
N SER A 147 -10.01 -0.19 27.53
CA SER A 147 -10.81 0.96 27.96
C SER A 147 -11.37 0.76 29.36
N ARG A 148 -11.89 -0.43 29.68
CA ARG A 148 -12.36 -0.74 31.05
C ARG A 148 -11.25 -0.62 32.10
N MET A 149 -10.01 -1.01 31.76
CA MET A 149 -8.87 -0.80 32.64
C MET A 149 -8.56 0.68 32.87
N LEU A 150 -8.69 1.51 31.83
CA LEU A 150 -8.53 2.97 31.95
C LEU A 150 -9.64 3.59 32.81
N ASP A 151 -10.89 3.17 32.63
CA ASP A 151 -12.03 3.61 33.45
C ASP A 151 -11.80 3.30 34.94
N CYS A 152 -11.34 2.08 35.27
CA CYS A 152 -11.00 1.71 36.64
C CYS A 152 -9.88 2.60 37.21
N LEU A 153 -8.86 2.92 36.42
CA LEU A 153 -7.81 3.85 36.86
C LEU A 153 -8.37 5.27 37.10
N GLY A 154 -9.32 5.72 36.28
CA GLY A 154 -10.02 7.00 36.44
C GLY A 154 -10.92 7.04 37.67
N ALA A 155 -11.53 5.91 38.03
CA ALA A 155 -12.34 5.74 39.23
C ALA A 155 -11.52 5.60 40.53
N GLY A 156 -10.18 5.68 40.46
CA GLY A 156 -9.30 5.69 41.62
C GLY A 156 -8.71 4.34 42.03
N PHE A 157 -9.00 3.25 41.29
CA PHE A 157 -8.37 1.95 41.56
C PHE A 157 -6.87 2.00 41.28
N SER A 158 -6.09 1.32 42.13
CA SER A 158 -4.64 1.24 41.95
C SER A 158 -4.28 0.36 40.75
N ARG A 159 -3.10 0.60 40.16
CA ARG A 159 -2.59 -0.22 39.05
C ARG A 159 -2.50 -1.71 39.41
N ARG A 160 -2.25 -2.05 40.69
CA ARG A 160 -2.17 -3.44 41.16
C ARG A 160 -3.53 -4.12 41.18
N GLU A 161 -4.56 -3.41 41.61
CA GLU A 161 -5.94 -3.93 41.62
C GLU A 161 -6.44 -4.17 40.20
N VAL A 162 -6.24 -3.20 39.30
CA VAL A 162 -6.59 -3.34 37.89
C VAL A 162 -5.83 -4.49 37.23
N ALA A 163 -4.51 -4.59 37.46
CA ALA A 163 -3.70 -5.68 36.91
C ALA A 163 -4.22 -7.06 37.34
N ARG A 164 -4.56 -7.21 38.62
CA ARG A 164 -5.12 -8.45 39.18
C ARG A 164 -6.48 -8.78 38.56
N ALA A 165 -7.38 -7.80 38.46
CA ALA A 165 -8.73 -7.99 37.95
C ALA A 165 -8.76 -8.45 36.49
N PHE A 166 -7.82 -7.97 35.66
CA PHE A 166 -7.76 -8.29 34.23
C PHE A 166 -6.73 -9.36 33.88
N GLY A 167 -6.03 -9.94 34.86
CA GLY A 167 -5.03 -10.99 34.64
C GLY A 167 -3.80 -10.52 33.84
N VAL A 168 -3.40 -9.26 34.01
CA VAL A 168 -2.26 -8.64 33.31
C VAL A 168 -1.17 -8.22 34.29
N THR A 169 0.01 -7.85 33.76
CA THR A 169 1.08 -7.32 34.61
C THR A 169 0.84 -5.84 34.95
N VAL A 170 1.33 -5.39 36.10
CA VAL A 170 1.25 -3.97 36.51
C VAL A 170 1.96 -3.07 35.49
N SER A 171 3.05 -3.55 34.89
CA SER A 171 3.77 -2.84 33.82
C SER A 171 2.91 -2.66 32.56
N HIS A 172 2.04 -3.62 32.23
CA HIS A 172 1.08 -3.49 31.12
C HIS A 172 0.08 -2.35 31.40
N VAL A 173 -0.50 -2.32 32.61
CA VAL A 173 -1.40 -1.25 33.04
C VAL A 173 -0.72 0.13 32.99
N ALA A 174 0.55 0.20 33.43
CA ALA A 174 1.32 1.43 33.38
C ALA A 174 1.62 1.89 31.93
N ALA A 175 1.96 0.97 31.04
CA ALA A 175 2.17 1.26 29.62
C ALA A 175 0.88 1.73 28.94
N LEU A 176 -0.26 1.13 29.28
CA LEU A 176 -1.57 1.55 28.80
C LEU A 176 -1.91 2.96 29.27
N LYS A 177 -1.78 3.23 30.58
CA LYS A 177 -2.06 4.56 31.16
C LYS A 177 -1.19 5.67 30.53
N THR A 178 0.06 5.36 30.19
CA THR A 178 0.99 6.33 29.60
C THR A 178 0.84 6.48 28.08
N GLY A 179 -0.07 5.75 27.44
CA GLY A 179 -0.25 5.77 25.99
C GLY A 179 0.91 5.18 25.20
N ARG A 180 1.85 4.47 25.86
CA ARG A 180 2.93 3.73 25.21
C ARG A 180 2.39 2.57 24.38
N ILE A 181 1.29 1.97 24.84
CA ILE A 181 0.50 0.99 24.09
C ILE A 181 -0.91 1.53 23.91
N ARG A 182 -1.59 1.13 22.82
CA ARG A 182 -2.97 1.56 22.51
C ARG A 182 -3.15 3.08 22.58
N LYS A 183 -2.22 3.84 21.99
CA LYS A 183 -2.25 5.31 21.98
C LYS A 183 -3.58 5.88 21.47
N HIS A 184 -4.25 5.16 20.57
CA HIS A 184 -5.56 5.52 20.05
C HIS A 184 -6.66 5.54 21.12
N LEU A 185 -6.53 4.78 22.21
CA LEU A 185 -7.49 4.80 23.33
C LEU A 185 -7.21 5.96 24.30
N THR A 186 -5.94 6.27 24.57
CA THR A 186 -5.59 7.32 25.52
C THR A 186 -5.87 8.73 24.99
N ASN A 187 -5.83 8.91 23.67
CA ASN A 187 -6.11 10.20 23.03
C ASN A 187 -7.61 10.55 22.97
N GLN A 188 -8.52 9.65 23.35
CA GLN A 188 -9.97 9.90 23.35
C GLN A 188 -10.52 10.43 24.69
N HIS A 189 -9.69 10.43 25.75
CA HIS A 189 -10.07 10.82 27.11
C HIS A 189 -9.40 12.11 27.60
N VAL A 190 -8.93 12.96 26.68
CA VAL A 190 -8.41 14.31 26.95
C VAL A 190 -9.42 15.35 26.50
#